data_AF-A0A8H5EFI4-F1
#
_entry.id   AF-A0A8H5EFI4-F1
#
_cell.length_a   1.000
_cell.length_b   1.000
_cell.length_c   1.000
_cell.angle_alpha   90.00
_cell.angle_beta   90.00
_cell.angle_gamma   90.00
#
_symmetry.space_group_name_H-M   'P 1'
#
loop_
_entity.id
_entity.type
_entity.pdbx_description
1 polymer ?
#
loop_
_entity_poly.entity_id
_entity_poly.type
_entity_poly.pdbx_seq_one_letter_code
_entity_poly.pdbx_strand_id
1 'polypeptide(L)'
;MVTLRSHTLEKTRRSSWAFLPQEIRRMILEEISRQRRWGCASAVCKEWHALIAPKNLNRLELNRASAEGLKTIILQRHIIRRIHLNIELPSYACRRCQRVSGLWEPAKLIKKALRKLSGALETWEPTDRITLELNVYSPSDPDHWFKNHLYGFNHEDDGNLLKKQKTWDDPKHGWVKGKQVTLPNAASILQLFETISPEIAAGAKPAQVPAVKGIVIRRQMRRRINPSTLCILLERFPNVESIDYEPWRDLCHSLDENGLIYGRHDLMMQVLLRKLPQHVRSVTIFEDFNEQTMEAIRNDMDPSIISMSMQIETRRFTRSELGEAFAVKSRDLEHLSVAFMIDARDFLRSCKMLSDWPRLRSLILTAPIMTKGSRDSIFGLLVNTGEVAQQMLHLKSLTIWHCSREKACAVIFHKNEREDRNGHDSATLTWRGTRDFDFSKEVVETWQKVVLHMIERVEDEIISHGDAIHHLRLPDGVIDPTSLRQIRQEGTLQREAWAVEAEPSGWA
;
A
#
# COMPACT_ATOMS: atom_id res chain seq x y z
N MET A 1 -85.72 -16.97 14.74
CA MET A 1 -85.29 -16.37 13.47
C MET A 1 -83.79 -16.14 13.60
N VAL A 2 -82.89 -17.06 13.19
CA VAL A 2 -82.43 -17.29 11.79
C VAL A 2 -82.24 -15.94 11.10
N THR A 3 -81.04 -15.40 10.81
CA THR A 3 -79.86 -15.93 10.07
C THR A 3 -78.63 -15.01 10.35
N LEU A 4 -77.45 -15.56 10.70
CA LEU A 4 -76.22 -15.78 9.89
C LEU A 4 -75.39 -14.55 9.41
N ARG A 5 -74.17 -14.49 9.98
CA ARG A 5 -72.84 -14.07 9.46
C ARG A 5 -72.59 -12.59 9.10
N SER A 6 -71.63 -12.01 9.82
CA SER A 6 -70.39 -11.51 9.19
C SER A 6 -69.20 -11.62 10.16
N HIS A 7 -68.16 -12.31 9.71
CA HIS A 7 -66.82 -12.25 10.29
C HIS A 7 -66.23 -10.87 10.03
N THR A 8 -65.55 -10.29 11.02
CA THR A 8 -64.40 -9.40 10.78
C THR A 8 -63.43 -9.53 11.95
N LEU A 9 -62.53 -10.50 11.80
CA LEU A 9 -61.23 -10.52 12.46
C LEU A 9 -60.31 -9.62 11.61
N GLU A 10 -59.85 -8.49 12.13
CA GLU A 10 -58.62 -7.86 11.65
C GLU A 10 -58.13 -6.72 12.57
N LYS A 11 -57.00 -6.93 13.24
CA LYS A 11 -55.79 -6.08 13.19
C LYS A 11 -54.78 -6.43 14.29
N THR A 12 -54.06 -7.53 14.09
CA THR A 12 -52.65 -7.60 14.47
C THR A 12 -51.83 -7.20 13.25
N ARG A 13 -51.29 -5.98 13.22
CA ARG A 13 -50.29 -5.57 12.20
C ARG A 13 -49.03 -6.43 12.37
N ARG A 14 -48.96 -7.55 11.66
CA ARG A 14 -47.73 -8.33 11.46
C ARG A 14 -46.75 -7.49 10.63
N SER A 15 -45.46 -7.50 10.97
CA SER A 15 -44.45 -6.70 10.27
C SER A 15 -44.38 -7.11 8.79
N SER A 16 -44.41 -6.12 7.89
CA SER A 16 -44.34 -6.31 6.44
C SER A 16 -43.06 -7.03 5.98
N TRP A 17 -41.98 -6.95 6.78
CA TRP A 17 -40.71 -7.61 6.52
C TRP A 17 -40.83 -9.13 6.41
N ALA A 18 -41.61 -9.77 7.29
CA ALA A 18 -41.74 -11.22 7.32
C ALA A 18 -42.51 -11.79 6.10
N PHE A 19 -43.25 -10.96 5.37
CA PHE A 19 -43.98 -11.35 4.16
C PHE A 19 -43.15 -11.26 2.89
N LEU A 20 -41.96 -10.65 2.94
CA LEU A 20 -41.06 -10.62 1.80
C LEU A 20 -40.38 -11.99 1.62
N PRO A 21 -40.31 -12.51 0.37
CA PRO A 21 -39.50 -13.67 0.05
C PRO A 21 -38.06 -13.52 0.55
N GLN A 22 -37.41 -14.63 0.90
CA GLN A 22 -36.07 -14.62 1.48
C GLN A 22 -35.05 -13.97 0.53
N GLU A 23 -35.22 -14.15 -0.77
CA GLU A 23 -34.38 -13.58 -1.82
C GLU A 23 -34.45 -12.06 -1.82
N ILE A 24 -35.66 -11.50 -1.70
CA ILE A 24 -35.89 -10.05 -1.66
C ILE A 24 -35.34 -9.46 -0.36
N ARG A 25 -35.58 -10.11 0.78
CA ARG A 25 -34.98 -9.71 2.06
C ARG A 25 -33.46 -9.71 1.99
N ARG A 26 -32.85 -10.75 1.41
CA ARG A 26 -31.40 -10.84 1.22
C ARG A 26 -30.88 -9.72 0.32
N MET A 27 -31.51 -9.45 -0.82
CA MET A 27 -31.10 -8.35 -1.72
C MET A 27 -31.15 -6.99 -1.02
N ILE A 28 -32.20 -6.73 -0.24
CA ILE A 28 -32.33 -5.49 0.54
C ILE A 28 -31.23 -5.40 1.61
N LEU A 29 -31.00 -6.47 2.38
CA LEU A 29 -29.96 -6.50 3.41
C LEU A 29 -28.55 -6.40 2.81
N GLU A 30 -28.33 -6.97 1.62
CA GLU A 30 -27.09 -6.81 0.87
C GLU A 30 -26.86 -5.35 0.50
N GLU A 31 -27.90 -4.64 0.04
CA GLU A 31 -27.81 -3.22 -0.29
C GLU A 31 -27.60 -2.34 0.96
N ILE A 32 -28.33 -2.61 2.04
CA ILE A 32 -28.14 -1.92 3.34
C ILE A 32 -26.71 -2.14 3.85
N SER A 33 -26.19 -3.36 3.72
CA SER A 33 -24.83 -3.68 4.17
C SER A 33 -23.72 -3.04 3.34
N ARG A 34 -24.02 -2.56 2.12
CA ARG A 34 -23.09 -1.72 1.34
C ARG A 34 -22.99 -0.30 1.92
N GLN A 35 -23.97 0.12 2.71
CA GLN A 35 -24.03 1.47 3.28
C GLN A 35 -23.48 1.48 4.72
N ARG A 36 -22.32 2.14 4.94
CA ARG A 36 -21.64 2.21 6.27
C ARG A 36 -22.48 2.78 7.41
N ARG A 37 -23.57 3.52 7.13
CA ARG A 37 -24.41 4.19 8.14
C ARG A 37 -25.35 3.23 8.90
N TRP A 38 -25.42 1.96 8.52
CA TRP A 38 -26.36 1.00 9.10
C TRP A 38 -25.69 -0.01 10.05
N GLY A 39 -24.63 0.38 10.75
CA GLY A 39 -23.99 -0.42 11.81
C GLY A 39 -24.99 -1.04 12.80
N CYS A 40 -25.98 -0.23 13.21
CA CYS A 40 -27.05 -0.60 14.14
C CYS A 40 -28.06 -1.61 13.56
N ALA A 41 -28.14 -1.77 12.24
CA ALA A 41 -29.05 -2.72 11.60
C ALA A 41 -28.72 -4.17 11.95
N SER A 42 -27.46 -4.45 12.31
CA SER A 42 -27.04 -5.76 12.83
C SER A 42 -27.69 -6.13 14.18
N ALA A 43 -28.29 -5.18 14.90
CA ALA A 43 -28.95 -5.41 16.20
C ALA A 43 -30.47 -5.68 16.09
N VAL A 44 -31.06 -5.62 14.89
CA VAL A 44 -32.52 -5.69 14.70
C VAL A 44 -33.07 -7.09 14.99
N CYS A 45 -32.50 -8.12 14.38
CA CYS A 45 -32.86 -9.52 14.63
C CYS A 45 -31.73 -10.46 14.16
N LYS A 46 -31.86 -11.76 14.43
CA LYS A 46 -30.84 -12.77 14.05
C LYS A 46 -30.56 -12.81 12.55
N GLU A 47 -31.59 -12.65 11.70
CA GLU A 47 -31.45 -12.62 10.23
C GLU A 47 -30.57 -11.44 9.78
N TRP A 48 -30.87 -10.25 10.29
CA TRP A 48 -30.11 -9.04 9.95
C TRP A 48 -28.70 -9.11 10.50
N HIS A 49 -28.53 -9.63 11.73
CA HIS A 49 -27.23 -9.87 12.32
C HIS A 49 -26.36 -10.77 11.44
N ALA A 50 -26.90 -11.92 10.99
CA ALA A 50 -26.15 -12.89 10.20
C ALA A 50 -25.65 -12.33 8.85
N LEU A 51 -26.36 -11.37 8.25
CA LEU A 51 -25.99 -10.79 6.95
C LEU A 51 -25.17 -9.51 7.07
N ILE A 52 -25.44 -8.68 8.08
CA ILE A 52 -24.85 -7.36 8.23
C ILE A 52 -23.61 -7.39 9.14
N ALA A 53 -23.64 -8.16 10.23
CA ALA A 53 -22.54 -8.20 11.18
C ALA A 53 -21.22 -8.68 10.54
N PRO A 54 -21.18 -9.70 9.65
CA PRO A 54 -19.96 -10.07 8.96
C PRO A 54 -19.35 -8.99 8.06
N LYS A 55 -20.16 -8.06 7.55
CA LYS A 55 -19.69 -6.97 6.71
C LYS A 55 -19.21 -5.77 7.51
N ASN A 56 -19.83 -5.53 8.67
CA ASN A 56 -19.50 -4.39 9.54
C ASN A 56 -18.39 -4.72 10.56
N LEU A 57 -18.33 -5.96 11.04
CA LEU A 57 -17.40 -6.39 12.09
C LEU A 57 -16.20 -7.14 11.54
N ASN A 58 -16.11 -7.39 10.23
CA ASN A 58 -14.87 -7.94 9.64
C ASN A 58 -13.67 -7.00 9.81
N ARG A 59 -13.92 -5.71 10.03
CA ARG A 59 -12.93 -4.66 10.15
C ARG A 59 -13.20 -3.88 11.43
N LEU A 60 -12.23 -3.88 12.33
CA LEU A 60 -12.30 -3.15 13.59
C LEU A 60 -11.31 -1.98 13.59
N GLU A 61 -11.78 -0.82 14.02
CA GLU A 61 -10.94 0.38 14.12
C GLU A 61 -10.66 0.74 15.56
N LEU A 62 -9.38 0.90 15.86
CA LEU A 62 -8.91 1.22 17.19
C LEU A 62 -8.26 2.60 17.14
N ASN A 63 -9.07 3.61 17.47
CA ASN A 63 -8.62 5.00 17.58
C ASN A 63 -8.28 5.30 19.05
N ARG A 64 -7.23 6.10 19.32
CA ARG A 64 -6.92 6.63 20.66
C ARG A 64 -6.93 5.58 21.79
N ALA A 65 -5.90 4.72 21.87
CA ALA A 65 -5.67 3.81 23.00
C ALA A 65 -6.86 2.93 23.44
N SER A 66 -7.89 2.77 22.60
CA SER A 66 -9.18 2.13 22.87
C SER A 66 -9.18 0.61 22.82
N ALA A 67 -8.00 -0.03 22.86
CA ALA A 67 -7.88 -1.49 22.91
C ALA A 67 -8.54 -2.13 24.16
N GLU A 68 -9.05 -1.34 25.10
CA GLU A 68 -9.87 -1.83 26.20
C GLU A 68 -11.20 -2.41 25.70
N GLY A 69 -11.79 -1.85 24.63
CA GLY A 69 -12.99 -2.38 24.00
C GLY A 69 -12.79 -3.73 23.31
N LEU A 70 -11.57 -4.08 22.89
CA LEU A 70 -11.26 -5.40 22.32
C LEU A 70 -11.42 -6.52 23.35
N LYS A 71 -11.19 -6.25 24.64
CA LYS A 71 -11.36 -7.25 25.70
C LYS A 71 -12.82 -7.67 25.88
N THR A 72 -13.76 -6.78 25.56
CA THR A 72 -15.21 -7.03 25.71
C THR A 72 -15.83 -7.66 24.46
N ILE A 73 -15.16 -7.60 23.30
CA ILE A 73 -15.58 -8.27 22.07
C ILE A 73 -15.15 -9.74 22.15
N ILE A 74 -15.83 -10.55 22.97
CA ILE A 74 -15.54 -11.98 23.11
C ILE A 74 -16.38 -12.81 22.13
N LEU A 75 -17.66 -12.48 21.96
CA LEU A 75 -18.61 -13.31 21.20
C LEU A 75 -18.48 -13.18 19.67
N GLN A 76 -17.83 -12.13 19.17
CA GLN A 76 -17.77 -11.80 17.73
C GLN A 76 -16.35 -11.89 17.14
N ARG A 77 -15.37 -12.43 17.90
CA ARG A 77 -13.96 -12.51 17.49
C ARG A 77 -13.77 -13.22 16.15
N HIS A 78 -14.47 -14.34 15.97
CA HIS A 78 -14.42 -15.17 14.75
C HIS A 78 -14.85 -14.45 13.46
N ILE A 79 -15.52 -13.30 13.57
CA ILE A 79 -15.96 -12.48 12.45
C ILE A 79 -14.86 -11.49 12.03
N ILE A 80 -14.02 -11.06 12.98
CA ILE A 80 -13.02 -10.01 12.77
C ILE A 80 -11.85 -10.59 11.96
N ARG A 81 -11.57 -9.98 10.81
CA ARG A 81 -10.47 -10.34 9.91
C ARG A 81 -9.42 -9.26 9.78
N ARG A 82 -9.79 -7.99 9.99
CA ARG A 82 -8.90 -6.84 9.90
C ARG A 82 -9.00 -5.97 11.14
N ILE A 83 -7.86 -5.61 11.71
CA ILE A 83 -7.78 -4.66 12.82
C ILE A 83 -6.94 -3.48 12.35
N HIS A 84 -7.51 -2.29 12.40
CA HIS A 84 -6.84 -1.05 12.02
C HIS A 84 -6.45 -0.31 13.29
N LEU A 85 -5.16 -0.30 13.61
CA LEU A 85 -4.61 0.41 14.75
C LEU A 85 -4.17 1.80 14.32
N ASN A 86 -4.98 2.80 14.67
CA ASN A 86 -4.72 4.21 14.40
C ASN A 86 -4.08 4.86 15.63
N ILE A 87 -2.81 5.23 15.51
CA ILE A 87 -2.04 5.89 16.56
C ILE A 87 -2.00 7.39 16.25
N GLU A 88 -2.82 8.13 16.98
CA GLU A 88 -2.91 9.58 16.88
C GLU A 88 -1.75 10.24 17.63
N LEU A 89 -0.96 11.00 16.89
CA LEU A 89 0.11 11.85 17.39
C LEU A 89 -0.45 13.24 17.72
N PRO A 90 0.08 13.96 18.72
CA PRO A 90 -0.26 15.35 18.96
C PRO A 90 -0.08 16.23 17.73
N SER A 91 -0.82 17.33 17.69
CA SER A 91 -0.67 18.35 16.66
C SER A 91 0.69 19.03 16.74
N TYR A 92 1.29 19.29 15.58
CA TYR A 92 2.56 19.98 15.49
C TYR A 92 2.43 21.50 15.62
N ALA A 93 3.55 22.12 16.00
CA ALA A 93 3.66 23.56 16.06
C ALA A 93 3.65 24.13 14.65
N CYS A 94 3.01 25.27 14.46
CA CYS A 94 3.05 26.00 13.20
C CYS A 94 3.36 27.46 13.47
N ARG A 95 4.55 27.90 13.03
CA ARG A 95 5.00 29.29 13.22
C ARG A 95 4.06 30.29 12.53
N ARG A 96 3.55 29.96 11.33
CA ARG A 96 2.61 30.81 10.57
C ARG A 96 1.24 30.95 11.24
N CYS A 97 0.83 29.96 12.01
CA CYS A 97 -0.41 29.96 12.79
C CYS A 97 -0.22 30.34 14.26
N GLN A 98 1.01 30.65 14.69
CA GLN A 98 1.36 30.88 16.10
C GLN A 98 0.92 29.71 17.03
N ARG A 99 0.86 28.48 16.50
CA ARG A 99 0.54 27.29 17.28
C ARG A 99 1.82 26.75 17.92
N VAL A 100 1.78 26.60 19.25
CA VAL A 100 2.83 25.95 20.02
C VAL A 100 2.45 24.48 20.21
N SER A 101 3.41 23.57 20.05
CA SER A 101 3.24 22.15 20.39
C SER A 101 3.97 21.86 21.69
N GLY A 102 3.40 21.00 22.52
CA GLY A 102 4.08 20.50 23.72
C GLY A 102 5.23 19.57 23.36
N LEU A 103 6.14 19.32 24.31
CA LEU A 103 7.13 18.25 24.19
C LEU A 103 6.41 16.91 24.34
N TRP A 104 6.56 16.02 23.36
CA TRP A 104 6.04 14.67 23.43
C TRP A 104 6.95 13.72 22.65
N GLU A 105 6.93 12.45 23.04
CA GLU A 105 7.76 11.42 22.43
C GLU A 105 6.89 10.42 21.65
N PRO A 106 6.94 10.43 20.30
CA PRO A 106 6.19 9.49 19.46
C PRO A 106 6.43 8.03 19.82
N ALA A 107 7.67 7.71 20.15
CA ALA A 107 8.12 6.43 20.67
C ALA A 107 7.22 5.88 21.79
N LYS A 108 6.90 6.72 22.80
CA LYS A 108 6.13 6.32 23.99
C LYS A 108 4.68 6.01 23.64
N LEU A 109 4.05 6.80 22.76
CA LEU A 109 2.67 6.60 22.33
C LEU A 109 2.53 5.29 21.55
N ILE A 110 3.45 5.03 20.64
CA ILE A 110 3.43 3.81 19.82
C ILE A 110 3.66 2.59 20.69
N LYS A 111 4.65 2.63 21.58
CA LYS A 111 4.91 1.56 22.55
C LYS A 111 3.70 1.31 23.46
N LYS A 112 2.97 2.35 23.87
CA LYS A 112 1.75 2.21 24.68
C LYS A 112 0.61 1.56 23.88
N ALA A 113 0.39 2.00 22.64
CA ALA A 113 -0.63 1.45 21.76
C ALA A 113 -0.40 -0.03 21.45
N LEU A 114 0.84 -0.40 21.07
CA LEU A 114 1.21 -1.79 20.80
C LEU A 114 1.09 -2.69 22.02
N ARG A 115 1.48 -2.22 23.22
CA ARG A 115 1.27 -2.98 24.47
C ARG A 115 -0.21 -3.21 24.75
N LYS A 116 -1.03 -2.17 24.60
CA LYS A 116 -2.49 -2.26 24.79
C LYS A 116 -3.13 -3.24 23.80
N LEU A 117 -2.73 -3.18 22.52
CA LEU A 117 -3.17 -4.13 21.50
C LEU A 117 -2.77 -5.57 21.89
N SER A 118 -1.51 -5.76 22.27
CA SER A 118 -1.00 -7.10 22.62
C SER A 118 -1.81 -7.71 23.77
N GLY A 119 -2.02 -6.97 24.85
CA GLY A 119 -2.82 -7.46 25.99
C GLY A 119 -4.32 -7.60 25.71
N ALA A 120 -4.82 -7.07 24.59
CA ALA A 120 -6.22 -7.25 24.17
C ALA A 120 -6.39 -8.48 23.26
N LEU A 121 -5.35 -8.78 22.46
CA LEU A 121 -5.32 -9.92 21.53
C LEU A 121 -4.64 -11.16 22.10
N GLU A 122 -4.09 -11.10 23.32
CA GLU A 122 -3.41 -12.21 23.99
C GLU A 122 -4.29 -13.47 24.11
N THR A 123 -5.60 -13.30 24.28
CA THR A 123 -6.56 -14.41 24.43
C THR A 123 -7.20 -14.85 23.11
N TRP A 124 -6.74 -14.33 21.97
CA TRP A 124 -7.32 -14.64 20.67
C TRP A 124 -6.58 -15.81 20.03
N GLU A 125 -7.31 -16.66 19.31
CA GLU A 125 -6.77 -17.90 18.76
C GLU A 125 -6.22 -17.73 17.34
N PRO A 126 -5.21 -18.54 16.92
CA PRO A 126 -4.62 -18.48 15.57
C PRO A 126 -5.58 -18.78 14.41
N THR A 127 -6.76 -19.34 14.69
CA THR A 127 -7.79 -19.68 13.70
C THR A 127 -8.45 -18.45 13.08
N ASP A 128 -8.34 -17.29 13.75
CA ASP A 128 -9.03 -16.07 13.35
C ASP A 128 -8.43 -15.35 12.13
N ARG A 129 -7.27 -15.79 11.60
CA ARG A 129 -6.57 -15.24 10.41
C ARG A 129 -6.66 -13.71 10.33
N ILE A 130 -6.11 -13.03 11.33
CA ILE A 130 -6.25 -11.58 11.45
C ILE A 130 -5.14 -10.86 10.69
N THR A 131 -5.51 -9.84 9.92
CA THR A 131 -4.61 -8.84 9.37
C THR A 131 -4.61 -7.60 10.27
N LEU A 132 -3.47 -7.22 10.80
CA LEU A 132 -3.28 -5.98 11.53
C LEU A 132 -2.74 -4.90 10.57
N GLU A 133 -3.51 -3.84 10.40
CA GLU A 133 -3.07 -2.63 9.72
C GLU A 133 -2.62 -1.59 10.74
N LEU A 134 -1.41 -1.06 10.55
CA LEU A 134 -0.85 0.01 11.39
C LEU A 134 -0.89 1.35 10.65
N ASN A 135 -1.36 2.38 11.35
CA ASN A 135 -1.29 3.74 10.89
C ASN A 135 -0.89 4.68 12.02
N VAL A 136 -0.03 5.65 11.72
CA VAL A 136 0.42 6.68 12.65
C VAL A 136 0.35 8.03 11.94
N TYR A 137 -0.39 8.96 12.52
CA TYR A 137 -0.65 10.27 11.90
C TYR A 137 -0.87 11.34 12.98
N SER A 138 -0.67 12.60 12.61
CA SER A 138 -1.12 13.73 13.44
C SER A 138 -2.44 14.28 12.87
N PRO A 139 -3.45 14.57 13.70
CA PRO A 139 -4.70 15.21 13.24
C PRO A 139 -4.48 16.54 12.53
N SER A 140 -3.35 17.22 12.79
CA SER A 140 -3.02 18.48 12.13
C SER A 140 -2.27 18.32 10.81
N ASP A 141 -1.90 17.09 10.39
CA ASP A 141 -1.24 16.84 9.10
C ASP A 141 -1.98 17.51 7.92
N PRO A 142 -3.33 17.42 7.80
CA PRO A 142 -4.06 18.09 6.72
C PRO A 142 -4.40 19.56 6.99
N ASP A 143 -4.06 20.14 8.15
CA ASP A 143 -4.49 21.50 8.51
C ASP A 143 -3.86 22.57 7.61
N HIS A 144 -2.63 22.33 7.15
CA HIS A 144 -1.77 23.36 6.54
C HIS A 144 -1.41 23.04 5.08
N TRP A 145 -0.18 22.58 4.84
CA TRP A 145 0.36 22.35 3.50
C TRP A 145 -0.19 21.11 2.81
N PHE A 146 -0.68 20.14 3.58
CA PHE A 146 -0.99 18.79 3.09
C PHE A 146 -2.50 18.51 3.08
N LYS A 147 -3.33 19.49 2.69
CA LYS A 147 -4.80 19.37 2.70
C LYS A 147 -5.32 18.21 1.83
N ASN A 148 -4.57 17.84 0.80
CA ASN A 148 -4.82 16.70 -0.07
C ASN A 148 -4.41 15.34 0.50
N HIS A 149 -3.81 15.30 1.68
CA HIS A 149 -3.38 14.05 2.31
C HIS A 149 -4.51 13.48 3.16
N LEU A 150 -4.87 12.23 2.88
CA LEU A 150 -6.05 11.58 3.44
C LEU A 150 -5.67 10.57 4.51
N TYR A 151 -6.28 10.71 5.68
CA TYR A 151 -5.98 9.89 6.84
C TYR A 151 -7.15 9.02 7.26
N GLY A 152 -6.95 7.70 7.26
CA GLY A 152 -7.87 6.75 7.84
C GLY A 152 -9.20 6.56 7.10
N PHE A 153 -10.06 5.75 7.71
CA PHE A 153 -11.22 5.13 7.07
C PHE A 153 -12.36 6.09 6.74
N ASN A 154 -12.43 7.26 7.39
CA ASN A 154 -13.40 8.31 7.03
C ASN A 154 -13.11 8.88 5.63
N HIS A 155 -11.90 8.70 5.12
CA HIS A 155 -11.46 9.25 3.84
C HIS A 155 -11.20 8.20 2.74
N GLU A 156 -11.26 6.90 3.06
CA GLU A 156 -11.10 5.81 2.07
C GLU A 156 -12.24 5.72 1.05
N ASP A 157 -13.39 6.31 1.38
CA ASP A 157 -14.63 6.29 0.60
C ASP A 157 -15.23 7.71 0.40
N ASP A 158 -14.42 8.74 0.66
CA ASP A 158 -14.76 10.13 0.34
C ASP A 158 -14.64 10.33 -1.17
N GLY A 159 -15.60 9.81 -1.93
CA GLY A 159 -15.70 9.93 -3.40
C GLY A 159 -15.85 11.38 -3.91
N ASN A 160 -15.57 12.37 -3.07
CA ASN A 160 -15.74 13.80 -3.33
C ASN A 160 -14.48 14.61 -2.98
N LEU A 161 -13.29 14.02 -3.04
CA LEU A 161 -12.04 14.76 -2.82
C LEU A 161 -11.89 15.99 -3.71
N LEU A 162 -12.20 15.85 -4.99
CA LEU A 162 -12.23 16.96 -5.94
C LEU A 162 -13.27 18.04 -5.55
N LYS A 163 -14.38 17.66 -4.89
CA LYS A 163 -15.34 18.64 -4.36
C LYS A 163 -14.83 19.31 -3.08
N LYS A 164 -14.19 18.56 -2.18
CA LYS A 164 -13.55 19.10 -0.96
C LYS A 164 -12.41 20.04 -1.33
N GLN A 165 -11.65 19.71 -2.36
CA GLN A 165 -10.57 20.54 -2.86
C GLN A 165 -11.04 21.97 -3.14
N LYS A 166 -12.18 22.15 -3.81
CA LYS A 166 -12.74 23.48 -4.11
C LYS A 166 -12.95 24.37 -2.87
N THR A 167 -13.06 23.77 -1.69
CA THR A 167 -13.24 24.49 -0.42
C THR A 167 -11.92 24.84 0.28
N TRP A 168 -10.78 24.33 -0.19
CA TRP A 168 -9.49 24.61 0.43
C TRP A 168 -8.97 25.99 0.04
N ASP A 169 -9.04 26.92 0.99
CA ASP A 169 -8.48 28.26 0.85
C ASP A 169 -7.67 28.59 2.11
N ASP A 170 -6.36 28.61 1.96
CA ASP A 170 -5.41 28.90 3.02
C ASP A 170 -4.14 29.52 2.42
N PRO A 171 -4.20 30.82 2.05
CA PRO A 171 -3.08 31.49 1.38
C PRO A 171 -1.80 31.46 2.21
N LYS A 172 -1.91 31.39 3.56
CA LYS A 172 -0.76 31.28 4.47
C LYS A 172 0.00 29.97 4.29
N HIS A 173 -0.60 28.93 3.74
CA HIS A 173 0.01 27.62 3.48
C HIS A 173 -0.07 27.23 2.01
N GLY A 174 -0.12 28.22 1.13
CA GLY A 174 -0.01 28.02 -0.31
C GLY A 174 -1.26 27.48 -0.99
N TRP A 175 -2.43 27.51 -0.34
CA TRP A 175 -3.68 27.06 -0.93
C TRP A 175 -4.56 28.25 -1.32
N VAL A 176 -4.93 28.37 -2.59
CA VAL A 176 -5.84 29.41 -3.09
C VAL A 176 -6.90 28.76 -3.96
N LYS A 177 -8.18 28.95 -3.63
CA LYS A 177 -9.33 28.43 -4.40
C LYS A 177 -9.20 26.93 -4.76
N GLY A 178 -8.70 26.14 -3.82
CA GLY A 178 -8.50 24.70 -3.97
C GLY A 178 -7.21 24.25 -4.62
N LYS A 179 -6.36 25.17 -5.04
CA LYS A 179 -5.09 24.86 -5.70
C LYS A 179 -3.91 25.16 -4.79
N GLN A 180 -2.93 24.27 -4.78
CA GLN A 180 -1.67 24.51 -4.10
C GLN A 180 -0.77 25.34 -5.02
N VAL A 181 -0.74 26.66 -4.81
CA VAL A 181 0.04 27.63 -5.59
C VAL A 181 1.43 27.87 -5.01
N THR A 182 1.70 27.39 -3.80
CA THR A 182 3.03 27.44 -3.18
C THR A 182 3.36 26.10 -2.57
N LEU A 183 4.53 25.57 -2.91
CA LEU A 183 5.01 24.30 -2.39
C LEU A 183 5.35 24.38 -0.89
N PRO A 184 5.21 23.27 -0.15
CA PRO A 184 5.65 23.21 1.24
C PRO A 184 7.16 23.39 1.36
N ASN A 185 7.62 24.01 2.45
CA ASN A 185 9.04 24.05 2.78
C ASN A 185 9.56 22.69 3.28
N ALA A 186 10.87 22.48 3.22
CA ALA A 186 11.53 21.23 3.58
C ALA A 186 11.25 20.82 5.02
N ALA A 187 11.24 21.78 5.96
CA ALA A 187 10.94 21.50 7.37
C ALA A 187 9.54 20.89 7.56
N SER A 188 8.53 21.39 6.84
CA SER A 188 7.15 20.86 6.90
C SER A 188 7.07 19.46 6.31
N ILE A 189 7.82 19.19 5.24
CA ILE A 189 7.87 17.87 4.60
C ILE A 189 8.59 16.86 5.51
N LEU A 190 9.76 17.21 6.04
CA LEU A 190 10.52 16.35 6.96
C LEU A 190 9.74 16.03 8.23
N GLN A 191 8.93 16.98 8.72
CA GLN A 191 8.03 16.75 9.84
C GLN A 191 6.90 15.77 9.51
N LEU A 192 6.32 15.84 8.31
CA LEU A 192 5.29 14.91 7.87
C LEU A 192 5.83 13.47 7.75
N PHE A 193 7.04 13.34 7.22
CA PHE A 193 7.75 12.06 7.01
C PHE A 193 8.71 11.71 8.15
N GLU A 194 8.47 12.23 9.35
CA GLU A 194 9.33 11.97 10.50
C GLU A 194 9.49 10.46 10.74
N THR A 195 10.74 10.04 10.97
CA THR A 195 11.06 8.64 11.22
C THR A 195 10.74 8.27 12.66
N ILE A 196 9.82 7.34 12.81
CA ILE A 196 9.52 6.69 14.06
C ILE A 196 10.64 5.70 14.38
N SER A 197 11.32 5.97 15.48
CA SER A 197 12.23 5.04 16.13
C SER A 197 11.87 5.00 17.62
N PRO A 198 11.08 4.02 18.08
CA PRO A 198 10.85 3.87 19.50
C PRO A 198 12.18 3.52 20.15
N GLU A 199 12.61 4.31 21.13
CA GLU A 199 13.69 3.92 22.01
C GLU A 199 13.34 2.57 22.64
N ILE A 200 14.12 1.57 22.25
CA ILE A 200 13.96 0.21 22.74
C ILE A 200 14.61 0.22 24.12
N ALA A 201 13.81 0.41 25.16
CA ALA A 201 14.26 0.06 26.50
C ALA A 201 14.70 -1.41 26.46
N ALA A 202 16.00 -1.64 26.59
CA ALA A 202 16.57 -2.97 26.65
C ALA A 202 15.89 -3.78 27.77
N GLY A 203 15.51 -5.03 27.51
CA GLY A 203 15.31 -6.03 28.56
C GLY A 203 13.94 -6.70 28.67
N ALA A 204 12.86 -6.23 28.03
CA ALA A 204 11.56 -6.91 28.10
C ALA A 204 11.13 -7.49 26.74
N LYS A 205 11.08 -8.83 26.64
CA LYS A 205 10.53 -9.53 25.46
C LYS A 205 9.07 -9.08 25.24
N PRO A 206 8.69 -8.70 24.02
CA PRO A 206 7.33 -8.25 23.77
C PRO A 206 6.32 -9.41 23.91
N ALA A 207 5.17 -9.12 24.52
CA ALA A 207 4.04 -10.05 24.57
C ALA A 207 3.68 -10.52 23.15
N GLN A 208 3.53 -11.84 23.00
CA GLN A 208 3.26 -12.49 21.73
C GLN A 208 1.77 -12.43 21.40
N VAL A 209 1.43 -12.24 20.14
CA VAL A 209 0.06 -12.18 19.63
C VAL A 209 -0.08 -13.18 18.47
N PRO A 210 -0.36 -14.47 18.77
CA PRO A 210 -0.40 -15.53 17.76
C PRO A 210 -1.56 -15.43 16.75
N ALA A 211 -2.60 -14.66 17.06
CA ALA A 211 -3.79 -14.51 16.21
C ALA A 211 -3.54 -13.69 14.94
N VAL A 212 -2.50 -12.85 14.93
CA VAL A 212 -2.17 -11.99 13.77
C VAL A 212 -1.33 -12.78 12.77
N LYS A 213 -1.85 -12.88 11.55
CA LYS A 213 -1.21 -13.56 10.42
C LYS A 213 -0.79 -12.63 9.29
N GLY A 214 -1.38 -11.43 9.20
CA GLY A 214 -1.00 -10.44 8.21
C GLY A 214 -0.62 -9.12 8.87
N ILE A 215 0.41 -8.46 8.36
CA ILE A 215 0.79 -7.10 8.76
C ILE A 215 0.69 -6.19 7.53
N VAL A 216 -0.01 -5.08 7.68
CA VAL A 216 -0.19 -4.08 6.61
C VAL A 216 0.24 -2.71 7.14
N ILE A 217 1.08 -2.02 6.38
CA ILE A 217 1.46 -0.63 6.64
C ILE A 217 1.40 0.09 5.30
N ARG A 218 0.31 0.83 5.07
CA ARG A 218 0.05 1.51 3.79
C ARG A 218 0.72 2.87 3.72
N ARG A 219 0.83 3.41 2.50
CA ARG A 219 1.31 4.76 2.21
C ARG A 219 0.56 5.86 2.95
N GLN A 220 -0.66 5.59 3.44
CA GLN A 220 -1.42 6.50 4.29
C GLN A 220 -0.64 6.90 5.56
N MET A 221 0.16 5.97 6.08
CA MET A 221 1.10 6.26 7.15
C MET A 221 2.27 7.07 6.57
N ARG A 222 2.16 8.40 6.68
CA ARG A 222 3.22 9.31 6.20
C ARG A 222 4.46 9.26 7.07
N ARG A 223 4.32 8.88 8.34
CA ARG A 223 5.47 8.67 9.22
C ARG A 223 6.27 7.46 8.73
N ARG A 224 7.59 7.60 8.66
CA ARG A 224 8.48 6.49 8.25
C ARG A 224 8.76 5.58 9.44
N ILE A 225 8.97 4.30 9.18
CA ILE A 225 9.39 3.33 10.21
C ILE A 225 10.83 2.93 9.90
N ASN A 226 11.72 3.09 10.90
CA ASN A 226 13.06 2.54 10.79
C ASN A 226 12.99 1.00 10.67
N PRO A 227 13.69 0.33 9.74
CA PRO A 227 13.57 -1.13 9.59
C PRO A 227 13.92 -1.93 10.85
N SER A 228 14.78 -1.43 11.74
CA SER A 228 15.03 -2.04 13.06
C SER A 228 13.79 -2.00 13.96
N THR A 229 12.99 -0.93 13.88
CA THR A 229 11.70 -0.84 14.58
C THR A 229 10.71 -1.85 14.01
N LEU A 230 10.69 -2.00 12.69
CA LEU A 230 9.82 -2.98 12.02
C LEU A 230 10.18 -4.41 12.46
N CYS A 231 11.47 -4.75 12.60
CA CYS A 231 11.90 -6.05 13.14
C CYS A 231 11.25 -6.33 14.51
N ILE A 232 11.31 -5.35 15.42
CA ILE A 232 10.81 -5.49 16.79
C ILE A 232 9.29 -5.53 16.85
N LEU A 233 8.64 -4.83 15.92
CA LEU A 233 7.20 -4.95 15.74
C LEU A 233 6.83 -6.38 15.31
N LEU A 234 7.56 -6.96 14.35
CA LEU A 234 7.31 -8.31 13.85
C LEU A 234 7.59 -9.40 14.90
N GLU A 235 8.52 -9.18 15.83
CA GLU A 235 8.77 -10.09 16.97
C GLU A 235 7.53 -10.30 17.86
N ARG A 236 6.49 -9.45 17.77
CA ARG A 236 5.21 -9.64 18.49
C ARG A 236 4.29 -10.65 17.83
N PHE A 237 4.48 -10.96 16.56
CA PHE A 237 3.52 -11.67 15.73
C PHE A 237 4.15 -12.97 15.22
N PRO A 238 4.21 -14.02 16.06
CA PRO A 238 4.98 -15.23 15.79
C PRO A 238 4.42 -16.11 14.66
N ASN A 239 3.19 -15.84 14.19
CA ASN A 239 2.49 -16.59 13.14
C ASN A 239 2.24 -15.73 11.89
N VAL A 240 3.03 -14.68 11.67
CA VAL A 240 2.87 -13.79 10.52
C VAL A 240 3.22 -14.52 9.23
N GLU A 241 2.25 -14.63 8.32
CA GLU A 241 2.36 -15.30 7.02
C GLU A 241 2.47 -14.28 5.88
N SER A 242 1.94 -13.06 6.04
CA SER A 242 1.98 -12.00 5.01
C SER A 242 2.40 -10.63 5.54
N ILE A 243 3.17 -9.89 4.76
CA ILE A 243 3.61 -8.52 5.06
C ILE A 243 3.39 -7.65 3.83
N ASP A 244 2.55 -6.62 3.96
CA ASP A 244 2.37 -5.57 2.96
C ASP A 244 2.89 -4.25 3.53
N TYR A 245 3.95 -3.73 2.94
CA TYR A 245 4.66 -2.54 3.43
C TYR A 245 4.84 -1.51 2.32
N GLU A 246 4.26 -0.33 2.49
CA GLU A 246 4.30 0.74 1.50
C GLU A 246 5.07 1.97 2.06
N PRO A 247 6.40 1.87 2.22
CA PRO A 247 7.20 2.97 2.77
C PRO A 247 7.28 4.16 1.81
N TRP A 248 7.38 5.35 2.39
CA TRP A 248 7.80 6.54 1.66
C TRP A 248 9.32 6.58 1.48
N ARG A 249 9.77 6.90 0.26
CA ARG A 249 11.19 7.06 -0.07
C ARG A 249 11.86 8.09 0.82
N ASP A 250 13.07 7.77 1.27
CA ASP A 250 13.93 8.74 1.95
C ASP A 250 14.49 9.75 0.95
N LEU A 251 14.20 11.03 1.17
CA LEU A 251 14.63 12.09 0.27
C LEU A 251 15.96 12.72 0.69
N CYS A 252 16.40 12.46 1.92
CA CYS A 252 17.56 13.11 2.51
C CYS A 252 18.48 12.06 3.13
N HIS A 253 19.61 11.82 2.50
CA HIS A 253 20.57 10.81 2.95
C HIS A 253 21.80 11.46 3.56
N SER A 254 22.31 10.87 4.64
CA SER A 254 23.66 11.20 5.12
C SER A 254 24.71 10.72 4.13
N LEU A 255 25.85 11.38 4.09
CA LEU A 255 27.02 10.92 3.34
C LEU A 255 27.87 9.98 4.19
N ASP A 256 28.52 9.00 3.55
CA ASP A 256 29.60 8.24 4.17
C ASP A 256 30.93 9.01 4.09
N GLU A 257 31.98 8.43 4.69
CA GLU A 257 33.33 9.02 4.72
C GLU A 257 33.92 9.24 3.31
N ASN A 258 33.38 8.60 2.28
CA ASN A 258 33.80 8.71 0.88
C ASN A 258 32.90 9.68 0.07
N GLY A 259 31.95 10.37 0.71
CA GLY A 259 31.02 11.28 0.05
C GLY A 259 29.93 10.58 -0.78
N LEU A 260 29.72 9.28 -0.58
CA LEU A 260 28.62 8.53 -1.20
C LEU A 260 27.39 8.53 -0.31
N ILE A 261 26.21 8.43 -0.93
CA ILE A 261 24.93 8.30 -0.22
C ILE A 261 24.99 7.09 0.70
N TYR A 262 24.95 7.35 2.02
CA TYR A 262 24.93 6.30 3.03
C TYR A 262 23.54 5.67 3.04
N GLY A 263 23.40 4.57 2.31
CA GLY A 263 22.18 3.77 2.22
C GLY A 263 21.82 3.03 3.52
N ARG A 264 21.77 3.73 4.66
CA ARG A 264 21.42 3.17 5.98
C ARG A 264 20.08 2.46 5.90
N HIS A 265 19.12 3.03 5.17
CA HIS A 265 17.81 2.40 4.98
C HIS A 265 17.94 1.04 4.29
N ASP A 266 18.63 0.99 3.14
CA ASP A 266 18.87 -0.24 2.38
C ASP A 266 19.61 -1.30 3.23
N LEU A 267 20.64 -0.90 3.97
CA LEU A 267 21.36 -1.79 4.88
C LEU A 267 20.45 -2.34 5.98
N MET A 268 19.62 -1.49 6.60
CA MET A 268 18.69 -1.93 7.64
C MET A 268 17.56 -2.81 7.06
N MET A 269 17.15 -2.58 5.82
CA MET A 269 16.22 -3.46 5.11
C MET A 269 16.83 -4.85 4.85
N GLN A 270 18.11 -4.95 4.50
CA GLN A 270 18.80 -6.24 4.42
C GLN A 270 18.79 -6.99 5.77
N VAL A 271 19.00 -6.27 6.87
CA VAL A 271 18.93 -6.85 8.23
C VAL A 271 17.51 -7.34 8.53
N LEU A 272 16.48 -6.57 8.16
CA LEU A 272 15.09 -6.98 8.32
C LEU A 272 14.80 -8.27 7.54
N LEU A 273 15.18 -8.37 6.27
CA LEU A 273 14.95 -9.54 5.42
C LEU A 273 15.55 -10.83 6.02
N ARG A 274 16.76 -10.73 6.60
CA ARG A 274 17.41 -11.86 7.29
C ARG A 274 16.69 -12.28 8.57
N LYS A 275 15.99 -11.34 9.22
CA LYS A 275 15.23 -11.59 10.45
C LYS A 275 13.78 -12.00 10.22
N LEU A 276 13.28 -11.92 8.98
CA LEU A 276 11.92 -12.36 8.67
C LEU A 276 11.77 -13.87 8.94
N PRO A 277 10.73 -14.29 9.69
CA PRO A 277 10.50 -15.70 9.96
C PRO A 277 10.39 -16.55 8.70
N GLN A 278 10.83 -17.81 8.78
CA GLN A 278 10.79 -18.76 7.64
C GLN A 278 9.37 -19.15 7.20
N HIS A 279 8.37 -18.95 8.05
CA HIS A 279 6.98 -19.25 7.74
C HIS A 279 6.25 -18.09 7.04
N VAL A 280 6.89 -16.92 6.87
CA VAL A 280 6.38 -15.84 6.03
C VAL A 280 6.33 -16.35 4.59
N ARG A 281 5.18 -16.21 3.94
CA ARG A 281 4.93 -16.71 2.58
C ARG A 281 4.78 -15.58 1.56
N SER A 282 4.30 -14.42 2.00
CA SER A 282 4.02 -13.29 1.12
C SER A 282 4.68 -12.02 1.62
N VAL A 283 5.44 -11.36 0.75
CA VAL A 283 6.02 -10.04 1.03
C VAL A 283 5.74 -9.12 -0.15
N THR A 284 5.05 -8.02 0.13
CA THR A 284 4.81 -6.93 -0.82
C THR A 284 5.42 -5.66 -0.27
N ILE A 285 6.30 -5.04 -1.04
CA ILE A 285 6.93 -3.77 -0.72
C ILE A 285 6.73 -2.79 -1.86
N PHE A 286 6.14 -1.63 -1.56
CA PHE A 286 5.94 -0.56 -2.52
C PHE A 286 6.59 0.73 -1.99
N GLU A 287 7.79 1.05 -2.46
CA GLU A 287 8.47 2.29 -2.08
C GLU A 287 7.85 3.48 -2.84
N ASP A 288 6.93 4.18 -2.17
CA ASP A 288 6.20 5.31 -2.74
C ASP A 288 7.04 6.60 -2.75
N PHE A 289 6.75 7.48 -3.69
CA PHE A 289 7.38 8.79 -3.85
C PHE A 289 6.41 9.77 -4.50
N ASN A 290 6.53 11.07 -4.16
CA ASN A 290 5.73 12.12 -4.78
C ASN A 290 6.64 13.17 -5.42
N GLU A 291 6.53 13.35 -6.75
CA GLU A 291 7.42 14.24 -7.51
C GLU A 291 7.37 15.70 -7.06
N GLN A 292 6.18 16.22 -6.72
CA GLN A 292 6.05 17.58 -6.19
C GLN A 292 6.70 17.74 -4.82
N THR A 293 6.55 16.74 -3.94
CA THR A 293 7.20 16.74 -2.62
C THR A 293 8.73 16.71 -2.78
N MET A 294 9.23 15.89 -3.70
CA MET A 294 10.67 15.83 -4.00
C MET A 294 11.20 17.15 -4.56
N GLU A 295 10.43 17.80 -5.44
CA GLU A 295 10.78 19.11 -6.00
C GLU A 295 10.74 20.22 -4.95
N ALA A 296 9.74 20.20 -4.06
CA ALA A 296 9.60 21.15 -2.97
C ALA A 296 10.79 21.12 -2.01
N ILE A 297 11.26 19.94 -1.61
CA ILE A 297 12.48 19.82 -0.79
C ILE A 297 13.70 20.36 -1.55
N ARG A 298 13.86 20.02 -2.84
CA ARG A 298 14.99 20.47 -3.66
C ARG A 298 15.09 21.99 -3.73
N ASN A 299 13.95 22.65 -3.91
CA ASN A 299 13.91 24.10 -4.11
C ASN A 299 14.06 24.91 -2.81
N ASP A 300 13.72 24.32 -1.66
CA ASP A 300 13.77 25.00 -0.36
C ASP A 300 15.11 24.82 0.37
N MET A 301 15.84 23.74 0.12
CA MET A 301 17.10 23.44 0.82
C MET A 301 18.30 24.20 0.21
N ASP A 302 19.07 24.87 1.06
CA ASP A 302 20.28 25.60 0.67
C ASP A 302 21.37 24.64 0.11
N PRO A 303 21.90 24.88 -1.11
CA PRO A 303 23.00 24.11 -1.72
C PRO A 303 24.25 23.98 -0.84
N SER A 304 24.52 24.94 0.06
CA SER A 304 25.66 24.92 0.97
C SER A 304 25.49 23.94 2.15
N ILE A 305 24.25 23.66 2.57
CA ILE A 305 23.94 22.63 3.59
C ILE A 305 24.04 21.22 2.96
N ILE A 306 23.71 21.12 1.67
CA ILE A 306 23.79 19.88 0.89
C ILE A 306 25.25 19.41 0.68
N SER A 307 26.24 20.31 0.71
CA SER A 307 27.63 19.93 0.42
C SER A 307 28.40 19.34 1.61
N MET A 308 27.90 19.52 2.86
CA MET A 308 28.71 19.26 4.05
C MET A 308 28.29 18.01 4.86
N SER A 309 27.06 17.50 4.73
CA SER A 309 26.62 16.29 5.46
C SER A 309 25.39 15.52 4.91
N MET A 310 24.63 16.07 3.95
CA MET A 310 23.38 15.46 3.47
C MET A 310 23.19 15.65 1.96
N GLN A 311 22.77 14.61 1.23
CA GLN A 311 22.39 14.73 -0.19
C GLN A 311 20.90 14.49 -0.41
N ILE A 312 20.32 15.26 -1.34
CA ILE A 312 18.94 15.04 -1.81
C ILE A 312 18.97 14.02 -2.94
N GLU A 313 18.20 12.95 -2.79
CA GLU A 313 18.11 11.92 -3.80
C GLU A 313 17.36 12.46 -5.04
N THR A 314 18.11 12.74 -6.11
CA THR A 314 17.53 13.21 -7.39
C THR A 314 16.93 12.06 -8.20
N ARG A 315 17.42 10.84 -7.97
CA ARG A 315 16.97 9.57 -8.57
C ARG A 315 17.21 8.47 -7.56
N ARG A 316 16.28 7.50 -7.46
CA ARG A 316 16.46 6.35 -6.58
C ARG A 316 17.75 5.60 -6.92
N PHE A 317 18.72 5.63 -6.01
CA PHE A 317 19.96 4.88 -6.11
C PHE A 317 19.76 3.52 -5.46
N THR A 318 19.52 2.49 -6.26
CA THR A 318 19.32 1.13 -5.76
C THR A 318 20.67 0.46 -5.53
N ARG A 319 20.93 0.01 -4.31
CA ARG A 319 22.09 -0.80 -3.96
C ARG A 319 21.94 -2.23 -4.46
N SER A 320 22.94 -2.75 -5.17
CA SER A 320 22.90 -4.12 -5.70
C SER A 320 22.79 -5.16 -4.59
N GLU A 321 23.37 -4.90 -3.42
CA GLU A 321 23.34 -5.79 -2.25
C GLU A 321 21.92 -5.95 -1.67
N LEU A 322 21.06 -4.93 -1.83
CA LEU A 322 19.66 -5.05 -1.43
C LEU A 322 18.89 -5.95 -2.41
N GLY A 323 19.14 -5.81 -3.72
CA GLY A 323 18.58 -6.69 -4.75
C GLY A 323 18.96 -8.16 -4.51
N GLU A 324 20.23 -8.42 -4.15
CA GLU A 324 20.71 -9.74 -3.75
C GLU A 324 20.00 -10.27 -2.51
N ALA A 325 19.82 -9.45 -1.46
CA ALA A 325 19.14 -9.87 -0.26
C ALA A 325 17.67 -10.29 -0.52
N PHE A 326 16.97 -9.60 -1.41
CA PHE A 326 15.63 -10.01 -1.84
C PHE A 326 15.66 -11.30 -2.67
N ALA A 327 16.65 -11.47 -3.56
CA ALA A 327 16.81 -12.70 -4.34
C ALA A 327 17.00 -13.91 -3.43
N VAL A 328 17.87 -13.81 -2.41
CA VAL A 328 18.04 -14.86 -1.40
C VAL A 328 16.73 -15.12 -0.66
N LYS A 329 16.05 -14.06 -0.19
CA LYS A 329 14.81 -14.22 0.58
C LYS A 329 13.66 -14.81 -0.23
N SER A 330 13.63 -14.56 -1.54
CA SER A 330 12.56 -15.05 -2.44
C SER A 330 12.42 -16.57 -2.47
N ARG A 331 13.47 -17.32 -2.12
CA ARG A 331 13.46 -18.80 -2.06
C ARG A 331 12.52 -19.35 -0.99
N ASP A 332 12.29 -18.58 0.08
CA ASP A 332 11.40 -18.96 1.18
C ASP A 332 9.93 -18.59 0.92
N LEU A 333 9.67 -17.77 -0.10
CA LEU A 333 8.37 -17.11 -0.30
C LEU A 333 7.53 -17.82 -1.38
N GLU A 334 6.21 -17.72 -1.23
CA GLU A 334 5.23 -18.03 -2.27
C GLU A 334 4.96 -16.82 -3.18
N HIS A 335 5.00 -15.61 -2.60
CA HIS A 335 4.72 -14.36 -3.31
C HIS A 335 5.74 -13.29 -2.91
N LEU A 336 6.37 -12.67 -3.90
CA LEU A 336 7.24 -11.52 -3.72
C LEU A 336 6.87 -10.39 -4.68
N SER A 337 6.58 -9.21 -4.15
CA SER A 337 6.38 -7.99 -4.90
C SER A 337 7.27 -6.90 -4.33
N VAL A 338 8.17 -6.33 -5.14
CA VAL A 338 9.06 -5.25 -4.72
C VAL A 338 9.07 -4.17 -5.80
N ALA A 339 8.33 -3.09 -5.55
CA ALA A 339 8.23 -1.95 -6.45
C ALA A 339 9.10 -0.79 -5.96
N PHE A 340 9.89 -0.25 -6.88
CA PHE A 340 10.76 0.93 -6.78
C PHE A 340 11.90 0.87 -5.77
N MET A 341 11.89 -0.05 -4.81
CA MET A 341 12.96 -0.21 -3.81
C MET A 341 14.24 -0.86 -4.36
N ILE A 342 14.12 -1.75 -5.35
CA ILE A 342 15.24 -2.44 -5.99
C ILE A 342 15.13 -2.41 -7.51
N ASP A 343 16.25 -2.61 -8.20
CA ASP A 343 16.29 -2.88 -9.63
C ASP A 343 16.21 -4.41 -9.86
N ALA A 344 15.26 -4.85 -10.69
CA ALA A 344 15.13 -6.25 -11.07
C ALA A 344 16.42 -6.83 -11.67
N ARG A 345 17.28 -6.01 -12.29
CA ARG A 345 18.58 -6.48 -12.84
C ARG A 345 19.49 -7.06 -11.77
N ASP A 346 19.57 -6.41 -10.61
CA ASP A 346 20.43 -6.86 -9.51
C ASP A 346 19.85 -8.12 -8.85
N PHE A 347 18.52 -8.14 -8.68
CA PHE A 347 17.79 -9.33 -8.21
C PHE A 347 18.02 -10.55 -9.13
N LEU A 348 17.84 -10.39 -10.45
CA LEU A 348 17.98 -11.48 -11.42
C LEU A 348 19.44 -11.95 -11.55
N ARG A 349 20.40 -11.02 -11.50
CA ARG A 349 21.84 -11.37 -11.49
C ARG A 349 22.17 -12.26 -10.30
N SER A 350 21.63 -11.95 -9.12
CA SER A 350 21.80 -12.80 -7.93
C SER A 350 21.10 -14.15 -8.10
N CYS A 351 19.88 -14.19 -8.65
CA CYS A 351 19.16 -15.44 -8.90
C CYS A 351 19.95 -16.42 -9.78
N LYS A 352 20.73 -15.96 -10.75
CA LYS A 352 21.59 -16.83 -11.58
C LYS A 352 22.64 -17.63 -10.79
N MET A 353 23.01 -17.15 -9.62
CA MET A 353 23.98 -17.81 -8.73
C MET A 353 23.30 -18.64 -7.64
N LEU A 354 21.97 -18.60 -7.57
CA LEU A 354 21.16 -19.32 -6.60
C LEU A 354 20.49 -20.52 -7.28
N SER A 355 19.99 -21.45 -6.47
CA SER A 355 19.18 -22.58 -6.91
C SER A 355 17.95 -22.71 -6.04
N ASP A 356 16.94 -23.41 -6.54
CA ASP A 356 15.78 -23.86 -5.78
C ASP A 356 14.83 -22.75 -5.31
N TRP A 357 13.68 -22.65 -5.98
CA TRP A 357 12.51 -21.88 -5.55
C TRP A 357 11.34 -22.85 -5.32
N PRO A 358 11.33 -23.57 -4.19
CA PRO A 358 10.37 -24.66 -3.95
C PRO A 358 8.92 -24.20 -3.83
N ARG A 359 8.69 -22.90 -3.63
CA ARG A 359 7.36 -22.36 -3.32
C ARG A 359 6.97 -21.12 -4.11
N LEU A 360 7.92 -20.44 -4.77
CA LEU A 360 7.65 -19.14 -5.41
C LEU A 360 6.67 -19.31 -6.57
N ARG A 361 5.51 -18.65 -6.45
CA ARG A 361 4.38 -18.69 -7.40
C ARG A 361 4.19 -17.37 -8.11
N SER A 362 4.52 -16.25 -7.48
CA SER A 362 4.37 -14.92 -8.07
C SER A 362 5.56 -14.03 -7.76
N LEU A 363 6.04 -13.34 -8.79
CA LEU A 363 7.14 -12.38 -8.70
C LEU A 363 6.78 -11.07 -9.43
N ILE A 364 6.79 -9.94 -8.72
CA ILE A 364 6.56 -8.62 -9.30
C ILE A 364 7.74 -7.72 -8.94
N LEU A 365 8.42 -7.17 -9.95
CA LEU A 365 9.60 -6.33 -9.76
C LEU A 365 9.54 -5.08 -10.64
N THR A 366 10.30 -4.07 -10.25
CA THR A 366 10.52 -2.89 -11.08
C THR A 366 11.91 -2.85 -11.70
N ALA A 367 12.02 -2.40 -12.94
CA ALA A 367 13.30 -2.23 -13.62
C ALA A 367 13.36 -0.88 -14.37
N PRO A 368 14.14 0.12 -13.91
CA PRO A 368 14.20 1.43 -14.54
C PRO A 368 14.56 1.42 -16.03
N ILE A 369 15.27 0.38 -16.48
CA ILE A 369 15.65 0.17 -17.88
C ILE A 369 14.43 -0.02 -18.79
N MET A 370 13.28 -0.45 -18.26
CA MET A 370 12.06 -0.65 -19.05
C MET A 370 11.55 0.66 -19.69
N THR A 371 11.69 1.80 -19.00
CA THR A 371 11.29 3.11 -19.57
C THR A 371 12.44 3.94 -20.10
N LYS A 372 13.69 3.69 -19.67
CA LYS A 372 14.87 4.50 -20.02
C LYS A 372 15.86 3.82 -20.96
N GLY A 373 15.82 2.49 -21.06
CA GLY A 373 16.77 1.69 -21.82
C GLY A 373 16.54 1.72 -23.33
N SER A 374 17.56 1.29 -24.07
CA SER A 374 17.43 0.93 -25.47
C SER A 374 16.62 -0.36 -25.62
N ARG A 375 16.14 -0.63 -26.84
CA ARG A 375 15.40 -1.86 -27.14
C ARG A 375 16.25 -3.12 -26.85
N ASP A 376 17.53 -3.11 -27.23
CA ASP A 376 18.47 -4.21 -26.96
C ASP A 376 18.69 -4.43 -25.46
N SER A 377 18.76 -3.35 -24.68
CA SER A 377 18.89 -3.43 -23.23
C SER A 377 17.66 -4.07 -22.58
N ILE A 378 16.47 -3.77 -23.09
CA ILE A 378 15.23 -4.38 -22.65
C ILE A 378 15.23 -5.87 -23.04
N PHE A 379 15.60 -6.22 -24.28
CA PHE A 379 15.71 -7.62 -24.70
C PHE A 379 16.66 -8.41 -23.80
N GLY A 380 17.85 -7.88 -23.50
CA GLY A 380 18.80 -8.53 -22.59
C GLY A 380 18.22 -8.76 -21.18
N LEU A 381 17.43 -7.81 -20.66
CA LEU A 381 16.69 -8.02 -19.40
C LEU A 381 15.65 -9.13 -19.53
N LEU A 382 14.88 -9.15 -20.62
CA LEU A 382 13.81 -10.13 -20.83
C LEU A 382 14.34 -11.56 -21.05
N VAL A 383 15.47 -11.71 -21.75
CA VAL A 383 16.19 -12.99 -21.89
C VAL A 383 16.64 -13.47 -20.51
N ASN A 384 17.36 -12.62 -19.76
CA ASN A 384 17.83 -12.94 -18.41
C ASN A 384 16.66 -13.32 -17.47
N THR A 385 15.54 -12.61 -17.59
CA THR A 385 14.32 -12.90 -16.82
C THR A 385 13.75 -14.27 -17.18
N GLY A 386 13.69 -14.62 -18.46
CA GLY A 386 13.21 -15.93 -18.93
C GLY A 386 14.10 -17.06 -18.43
N GLU A 387 15.42 -16.91 -18.52
CA GLU A 387 16.39 -17.90 -18.01
C GLU A 387 16.22 -18.17 -16.50
N VAL A 388 16.04 -17.11 -15.71
CA VAL A 388 15.79 -17.25 -14.26
C VAL A 388 14.42 -17.87 -13.98
N ALA A 389 13.39 -17.46 -14.72
CA ALA A 389 12.03 -17.98 -14.55
C ALA A 389 11.95 -19.48 -14.83
N GLN A 390 12.75 -20.02 -15.75
CA GLN A 390 12.83 -21.47 -16.01
C GLN A 390 13.31 -22.28 -14.80
N GLN A 391 14.12 -21.67 -13.92
CA GLN A 391 14.60 -22.31 -12.69
C GLN A 391 13.54 -22.31 -11.57
N MET A 392 12.50 -21.49 -11.71
CA MET A 392 11.41 -21.34 -10.75
C MET A 392 10.22 -22.24 -11.14
N LEU A 393 10.32 -23.54 -10.85
CA LEU A 393 9.39 -24.56 -11.37
C LEU A 393 7.90 -24.36 -10.99
N HIS A 394 7.62 -23.68 -9.87
CA HIS A 394 6.26 -23.42 -9.39
C HIS A 394 5.72 -22.03 -9.75
N LEU A 395 6.48 -21.25 -10.52
CA LEU A 395 6.13 -19.89 -10.90
C LEU A 395 4.88 -19.89 -11.79
N LYS A 396 3.84 -19.20 -11.35
CA LYS A 396 2.57 -19.02 -12.07
C LYS A 396 2.47 -17.65 -12.73
N SER A 397 3.06 -16.61 -12.13
CA SER A 397 3.07 -15.27 -12.71
C SER A 397 4.38 -14.54 -12.44
N LEU A 398 4.82 -13.77 -13.42
CA LEU A 398 5.95 -12.87 -13.30
C LEU A 398 5.62 -11.54 -13.97
N THR A 399 5.92 -10.43 -13.32
CA THR A 399 5.76 -9.09 -13.90
C THR A 399 6.98 -8.25 -13.65
N ILE A 400 7.56 -7.71 -14.72
CA ILE A 400 8.56 -6.64 -14.62
C ILE A 400 7.97 -5.41 -15.27
N TRP A 401 7.91 -4.33 -14.52
CA TRP A 401 7.31 -3.09 -14.99
C TRP A 401 8.10 -1.87 -14.54
N HIS A 402 7.85 -0.74 -15.17
CA HIS A 402 8.35 0.54 -14.67
C HIS A 402 7.52 1.67 -15.27
N CYS A 403 7.56 2.82 -14.60
CA CYS A 403 6.99 4.04 -15.13
C CYS A 403 7.90 5.25 -14.87
N SER A 404 7.77 6.24 -15.73
CA SER A 404 8.24 7.60 -15.56
C SER A 404 7.15 8.52 -16.12
N ARG A 405 7.32 9.84 -15.99
CA ARG A 405 6.42 10.82 -16.63
C ARG A 405 6.12 10.43 -18.08
N GLU A 406 4.83 10.30 -18.42
CA GLU A 406 4.28 9.94 -19.74
C GLU A 406 4.65 8.55 -20.28
N LYS A 407 5.46 7.77 -19.57
CA LYS A 407 6.02 6.51 -20.09
C LYS A 407 5.82 5.39 -19.10
N ALA A 408 5.13 4.34 -19.51
CA ALA A 408 4.92 3.17 -18.69
C ALA A 408 4.99 1.92 -19.57
N CYS A 409 5.59 0.86 -19.05
CA CYS A 409 5.56 -0.44 -19.69
C CYS A 409 5.71 -1.58 -18.68
N ALA A 410 5.22 -2.74 -19.07
CA ALA A 410 5.30 -3.99 -18.34
C ALA A 410 5.45 -5.16 -19.30
N VAL A 411 6.24 -6.13 -18.88
CA VAL A 411 6.16 -7.50 -19.37
C VAL A 411 5.44 -8.33 -18.32
N ILE A 412 4.45 -9.11 -18.75
CA ILE A 412 3.61 -9.93 -17.88
C ILE A 412 3.64 -11.36 -18.43
N PHE A 413 4.23 -12.25 -17.64
CA PHE A 413 4.17 -13.68 -17.87
C PHE A 413 3.09 -14.29 -16.98
N HIS A 414 2.26 -15.14 -17.57
CA HIS A 414 1.25 -15.91 -16.84
C HIS A 414 1.17 -17.34 -17.37
N LYS A 415 1.18 -18.31 -16.46
CA LYS A 415 0.95 -19.71 -16.76
C LYS A 415 -0.54 -20.01 -16.67
N ASN A 416 -1.14 -20.44 -17.78
CA ASN A 416 -2.57 -20.74 -17.83
C ASN A 416 -2.89 -21.98 -16.99
N GLU A 417 -4.01 -21.93 -16.26
CA GLU A 417 -4.47 -23.07 -15.44
C GLU A 417 -5.15 -24.17 -16.26
N ARG A 418 -5.45 -23.92 -17.54
CA ARG A 418 -5.98 -24.91 -18.47
C ARG A 418 -4.85 -25.44 -19.34
N GLU A 419 -4.66 -26.76 -19.29
CA GLU A 419 -3.88 -27.47 -20.29
C GLU A 419 -4.42 -27.11 -21.68
N ASP A 420 -3.52 -26.93 -22.64
CA ASP A 420 -3.92 -26.76 -24.03
C ASP A 420 -4.64 -28.02 -24.54
N ARG A 421 -5.14 -27.98 -25.78
CA ARG A 421 -5.84 -29.13 -26.39
C ARG A 421 -4.98 -30.40 -26.47
N ASN A 422 -3.68 -30.30 -26.22
CA ASN A 422 -2.69 -31.38 -26.30
C ASN A 422 -2.16 -31.81 -24.91
N GLY A 423 -2.69 -31.27 -23.81
CA GLY A 423 -2.27 -31.64 -22.44
C GLY A 423 -1.00 -30.92 -21.95
N HIS A 424 -0.57 -29.85 -22.63
CA HIS A 424 0.62 -29.09 -22.22
C HIS A 424 0.24 -27.84 -21.40
N ASP A 425 1.07 -27.55 -20.40
CA ASP A 425 1.08 -26.27 -19.68
C ASP A 425 1.27 -25.12 -20.68
N SER A 426 0.22 -24.34 -20.95
CA SER A 426 0.32 -23.18 -21.82
C SER A 426 0.64 -21.92 -21.01
N ALA A 427 1.53 -21.07 -21.52
CA ALA A 427 1.83 -19.77 -20.91
C ALA A 427 1.68 -18.62 -21.90
N THR A 428 1.40 -17.44 -21.38
CA THR A 428 1.32 -16.19 -22.14
C THR A 428 2.43 -15.23 -21.72
N LEU A 429 2.95 -14.47 -22.70
CA LEU A 429 3.88 -13.37 -22.49
C LEU A 429 3.31 -12.10 -23.11
N THR A 430 2.89 -11.15 -22.28
CA THR A 430 2.26 -9.92 -22.72
C THR A 430 3.20 -8.74 -22.50
N TRP A 431 3.49 -7.98 -23.56
CA TRP A 431 4.00 -6.62 -23.44
C TRP A 431 2.83 -5.65 -23.37
N ARG A 432 2.83 -4.76 -22.38
CA ARG A 432 1.93 -3.62 -22.29
C ARG A 432 2.74 -2.36 -22.14
N GLY A 433 2.47 -1.31 -22.91
CA GLY A 433 3.14 -0.05 -22.68
C GLY A 433 2.76 1.08 -23.62
N THR A 434 3.24 2.28 -23.29
CA THR A 434 2.99 3.49 -24.07
C THR A 434 3.90 3.62 -25.30
N ARG A 435 4.87 2.71 -25.45
CA ARG A 435 5.82 2.67 -26.59
C ARG A 435 5.60 1.42 -27.43
N ASP A 436 5.82 1.56 -28.73
CA ASP A 436 5.86 0.42 -29.65
C ASP A 436 7.02 -0.51 -29.33
N PHE A 437 6.69 -1.80 -29.23
CA PHE A 437 7.63 -2.83 -28.85
C PHE A 437 7.22 -4.16 -29.45
N ASP A 438 8.17 -4.81 -30.10
CA ASP A 438 8.04 -6.17 -30.60
C ASP A 438 9.11 -7.03 -29.93
N PHE A 439 8.75 -8.23 -29.52
CA PHE A 439 9.72 -9.16 -28.93
C PHE A 439 10.73 -9.61 -29.99
N SER A 440 12.01 -9.65 -29.63
CA SER A 440 13.00 -10.31 -30.48
C SER A 440 12.74 -11.82 -30.49
N LYS A 441 13.19 -12.47 -31.56
CA LYS A 441 13.12 -13.93 -31.70
C LYS A 441 13.79 -14.63 -30.49
N GLU A 442 14.95 -14.12 -30.07
CA GLU A 442 15.68 -14.62 -28.91
C GLU A 442 14.83 -14.57 -27.64
N VAL A 443 14.15 -13.45 -27.36
CA VAL A 443 13.27 -13.34 -26.19
C VAL A 443 12.15 -14.38 -26.27
N VAL A 444 11.48 -14.53 -27.42
CA VAL A 444 10.40 -15.53 -27.53
C VAL A 444 10.93 -16.95 -27.31
N GLU A 445 12.08 -17.28 -27.88
CA GLU A 445 12.71 -18.60 -27.76
C GLU A 445 13.16 -18.91 -26.32
N THR A 446 13.74 -17.94 -25.60
CA THR A 446 14.13 -18.12 -24.19
C THR A 446 12.93 -18.47 -23.32
N TRP A 447 11.73 -18.02 -23.65
CA TRP A 447 10.57 -18.28 -22.81
C TRP A 447 9.88 -19.62 -23.08
N GLN A 448 10.45 -20.50 -23.95
CA GLN A 448 10.25 -21.94 -24.28
C GLN A 448 8.86 -22.60 -24.11
N LYS A 449 8.06 -22.23 -23.11
CA LYS A 449 6.69 -22.67 -22.79
C LYS A 449 5.62 -21.62 -23.09
N VAL A 450 6.01 -20.47 -23.65
CA VAL A 450 5.07 -19.43 -24.06
C VAL A 450 4.44 -19.83 -25.39
N VAL A 451 3.15 -20.12 -25.36
CA VAL A 451 2.35 -20.53 -26.52
C VAL A 451 1.79 -19.31 -27.25
N LEU A 452 1.61 -18.19 -26.53
CA LEU A 452 1.08 -16.95 -27.07
C LEU A 452 1.87 -15.75 -26.53
N HIS A 453 2.30 -14.87 -27.42
CA HIS A 453 2.82 -13.56 -27.05
C HIS A 453 1.86 -12.48 -27.55
N MET A 454 1.67 -11.44 -26.74
CA MET A 454 0.74 -10.35 -27.02
C MET A 454 1.44 -9.01 -26.83
N ILE A 455 1.11 -8.05 -27.69
CA ILE A 455 1.59 -6.68 -27.61
C ILE A 455 0.36 -5.79 -27.52
N GLU A 456 0.26 -5.02 -26.45
CA GLU A 456 -0.87 -4.13 -26.21
C GLU A 456 -0.36 -2.71 -25.96
N ARG A 457 -0.76 -1.80 -26.84
CA ARG A 457 -0.43 -0.39 -26.72
C ARG A 457 -1.34 0.28 -25.70
N VAL A 458 -0.75 1.09 -24.82
CA VAL A 458 -1.46 1.97 -23.90
C VAL A 458 -1.46 3.38 -24.48
N GLU A 459 -2.64 3.90 -24.80
CA GLU A 459 -2.82 5.26 -25.34
C GLU A 459 -3.14 6.29 -24.26
N ASP A 460 -3.54 5.83 -23.07
CA ASP A 460 -3.83 6.69 -21.93
C ASP A 460 -2.59 7.45 -21.47
N GLU A 461 -2.82 8.70 -21.06
CA GLU A 461 -1.76 9.55 -20.51
C GLU A 461 -1.38 9.11 -19.09
N ILE A 462 -0.08 8.94 -18.85
CA ILE A 462 0.45 8.53 -17.55
C ILE A 462 0.84 9.77 -16.73
N ILE A 463 -0.06 10.17 -15.84
CA ILE A 463 0.10 11.35 -14.96
C ILE A 463 0.82 10.95 -13.66
N SER A 464 0.54 9.75 -13.15
CA SER A 464 1.10 9.23 -11.91
C SER A 464 1.56 7.78 -12.06
N HIS A 465 2.40 7.31 -11.14
CA HIS A 465 2.76 5.89 -11.08
C HIS A 465 1.53 5.01 -10.72
N GLY A 466 0.49 5.57 -10.11
CA GLY A 466 -0.80 4.89 -9.92
C GLY A 466 -1.57 4.71 -11.23
N ASP A 467 -1.52 5.67 -12.14
CA ASP A 467 -2.10 5.53 -13.48
C ASP A 467 -1.35 4.48 -14.28
N ALA A 468 -0.02 4.44 -14.18
CA ALA A 468 0.77 3.38 -14.79
C ALA A 468 0.32 1.99 -14.34
N ILE A 469 0.15 1.76 -13.03
CA ILE A 469 -0.34 0.48 -12.50
C ILE A 469 -1.72 0.13 -13.07
N HIS A 470 -2.62 1.12 -13.14
CA HIS A 470 -3.97 0.94 -13.64
C HIS A 470 -4.04 0.64 -15.15
N HIS A 471 -3.42 1.49 -15.98
CA HIS A 471 -3.50 1.38 -17.45
C HIS A 471 -2.66 0.23 -17.99
N LEU A 472 -1.54 -0.12 -17.33
CA LEU A 472 -0.80 -1.36 -17.64
C LEU A 472 -1.54 -2.63 -17.18
N ARG A 473 -2.66 -2.50 -16.44
CA ARG A 473 -3.44 -3.63 -15.93
C ARG A 473 -2.53 -4.64 -15.20
N LEU A 474 -1.67 -4.12 -14.32
CA LEU A 474 -0.76 -4.95 -13.54
C LEU A 474 -1.55 -5.89 -12.62
N PRO A 475 -1.00 -7.07 -12.29
CA PRO A 475 -1.68 -8.03 -11.42
C PRO A 475 -1.91 -7.47 -10.01
N ASP A 476 -2.87 -8.08 -9.30
CA ASP A 476 -3.06 -7.82 -7.88
C ASP A 476 -1.78 -8.12 -7.09
N GLY A 477 -1.56 -7.36 -6.00
CA GLY A 477 -0.37 -7.51 -5.15
C GLY A 477 0.81 -6.59 -5.49
N VAL A 478 0.67 -5.69 -6.47
CA VAL A 478 1.63 -4.58 -6.66
C VAL A 478 1.57 -3.61 -5.47
N ILE A 479 0.36 -3.21 -5.08
CA ILE A 479 0.07 -2.21 -4.03
C ILE A 479 -1.37 -2.45 -3.51
N ASP A 480 -1.71 -1.99 -2.29
CA ASP A 480 -3.09 -2.02 -1.81
C ASP A 480 -4.03 -1.22 -2.74
N PRO A 481 -5.22 -1.75 -3.08
CA PRO A 481 -6.15 -1.04 -3.96
C PRO A 481 -6.58 0.34 -3.46
N THR A 482 -6.60 0.57 -2.14
CA THR A 482 -6.90 1.89 -1.58
C THR A 482 -5.76 2.86 -1.84
N SER A 483 -4.53 2.42 -1.62
CA SER A 483 -3.32 3.18 -1.90
C SER A 483 -3.23 3.54 -3.39
N LEU A 484 -3.54 2.59 -4.29
CA LEU A 484 -3.62 2.83 -5.73
C LEU A 484 -4.62 3.94 -6.08
N ARG A 485 -5.85 3.88 -5.54
CA ARG A 485 -6.86 4.93 -5.76
C ARG A 485 -6.37 6.29 -5.28
N GLN A 486 -5.72 6.35 -4.12
CA GLN A 486 -5.22 7.60 -3.57
C GLN A 486 -4.10 8.21 -4.41
N ILE A 487 -3.14 7.40 -4.90
CA ILE A 487 -2.07 7.90 -5.78
C ILE A 487 -2.65 8.53 -7.05
N ARG A 488 -3.64 7.89 -7.67
CA ARG A 488 -4.29 8.41 -8.88
C ARG A 488 -5.05 9.71 -8.62
N GLN A 489 -5.75 9.79 -7.50
CA GLN A 489 -6.45 11.00 -7.07
C GLN A 489 -5.44 12.13 -6.82
N GLU A 490 -4.36 11.87 -6.07
CA GLU A 490 -3.29 12.84 -5.82
C GLU A 490 -2.66 13.32 -7.14
N GLY A 491 -2.34 12.41 -8.07
CA GLY A 491 -1.82 12.76 -9.39
C GLY A 491 -2.75 13.68 -10.20
N THR A 492 -4.06 13.42 -10.16
CA THR A 492 -5.06 14.28 -10.80
C THR A 492 -5.08 15.69 -10.19
N LEU A 493 -5.12 15.77 -8.87
CA LEU A 493 -5.11 17.04 -8.12
C LEU A 493 -3.85 17.87 -8.43
N GLN A 494 -2.71 17.20 -8.55
CA GLN A 494 -1.41 17.81 -8.83
C GLN A 494 -1.32 18.33 -10.27
N ARG A 495 -1.90 17.62 -11.24
CA ARG A 495 -1.96 18.06 -12.64
C ARG A 495 -2.83 19.31 -12.83
N GLU A 496 -3.99 19.39 -12.19
CA GLU A 496 -4.89 20.55 -12.28
C GLU A 496 -4.28 21.84 -11.70
N ALA A 497 -3.28 21.71 -10.82
CA ALA A 497 -2.49 22.84 -10.32
C ALA A 497 -1.54 23.38 -11.40
N TRP A 498 -0.84 22.51 -12.14
CA TRP A 498 0.12 22.91 -13.19
C TRP A 498 -0.53 23.38 -14.50
N ALA A 499 -1.72 22.89 -14.85
CA ALA A 499 -2.39 23.28 -16.09
C ALA A 499 -2.75 24.78 -16.15
N VAL A 500 -2.75 25.50 -15.02
CA VAL A 500 -3.06 26.94 -14.95
C VAL A 500 -1.83 27.83 -14.97
N GLU A 501 -0.63 27.32 -14.67
CA GLU A 501 0.62 28.08 -14.89
C GLU A 501 0.95 28.23 -16.38
N ALA A 502 0.32 27.42 -17.25
CA ALA A 502 0.49 27.47 -18.70
C ALA A 502 -0.50 28.40 -19.43
N GLU A 503 -1.47 29.01 -18.74
CA GLU A 503 -2.25 30.10 -19.34
C GLU A 503 -1.45 31.41 -19.20
N PRO A 504 -1.00 32.02 -20.31
CA PRO A 504 -0.39 33.33 -20.23
C PRO A 504 -1.43 34.29 -19.67
N SER A 505 -1.06 34.98 -18.59
CA SER A 505 -1.83 36.11 -18.07
C SER A 505 -2.18 37.02 -19.24
N GLY A 506 -3.46 37.01 -19.62
CA GLY A 506 -4.00 37.91 -20.62
C GLY A 506 -3.95 39.31 -20.05
N TRP A 507 -2.93 40.07 -20.47
CA TRP A 507 -2.97 41.52 -20.39
C TRP A 507 -3.88 42.01 -21.53
N ALA A 508 -5.02 42.56 -21.14
CA ALA A 508 -5.70 43.62 -21.89
C ALA A 508 -5.23 44.96 -21.34
#